data_AF-A0A9Q5CB80-F1
#
_entry.id   AF-A0A9Q5CB80-F1
#
_cell.length_a   1.000
_cell.length_b   1.000
_cell.length_c   1.000
_cell.angle_alpha   90.00
_cell.angle_beta   90.00
_cell.angle_gamma   90.00
#
_symmetry.space_group_name_H-M   'P 1'
#
loop_
_entity.id
_entity.type
_entity.pdbx_description
1 polymer ?
#
loop_
_entity_poly.entity_id
_entity_poly.type
_entity_poly.pdbx_seq_one_letter_code
_entity_poly.pdbx_strand_id
1 'polypeptide(L)'
;MGSFFSLIFFTTSGFTVVGHRGDPIKYPEETIQSDDSAFNFGADYVELDLRLSKDGVLVISHDDDLERVTHTHAIVSQNNFETLKQLKYDNGEHVMSLNELFGHYKNTRGAS
;
A
#
# COMPACT_ATOMS: atom_id res chain seq x y z
N MET A 1 -11.82 44.67 -3.40
CA MET A 1 -12.44 43.35 -3.12
C MET A 1 -11.83 42.16 -3.89
N GLY A 2 -10.77 42.30 -4.70
CA GLY A 2 -10.21 41.15 -5.45
C GLY A 2 -9.14 40.32 -4.73
N SER A 3 -8.40 40.91 -3.78
CA SER A 3 -7.23 40.25 -3.18
C SER A 3 -7.58 39.24 -2.08
N PHE A 4 -8.77 39.35 -1.47
CA PHE A 4 -9.22 38.42 -0.41
C PHE A 4 -9.84 37.13 -0.98
N PHE A 5 -10.45 37.19 -2.17
CA PHE A 5 -11.07 36.03 -2.81
C PHE A 5 -10.03 35.04 -3.36
N SER A 6 -8.87 35.55 -3.81
CA SER A 6 -7.76 34.73 -4.30
C SER A 6 -7.07 33.91 -3.20
N LEU A 7 -7.09 34.40 -1.95
CA LEU A 7 -6.47 33.70 -0.82
C LEU A 7 -7.36 32.56 -0.28
N ILE A 8 -8.68 32.73 -0.34
CA ILE A 8 -9.64 31.72 0.13
C ILE A 8 -9.67 30.50 -0.82
N PHE A 9 -9.60 30.72 -2.13
CA PHE A 9 -9.65 29.64 -3.14
C PHE A 9 -8.51 28.62 -3.01
N PHE A 10 -7.34 29.04 -2.52
CA PHE A 10 -6.20 28.16 -2.28
C PHE A 10 -6.27 27.37 -0.98
N THR A 11 -7.22 27.67 -0.08
CA THR A 11 -7.21 27.13 1.29
C THR A 11 -8.35 26.17 1.62
N THR A 12 -9.40 26.09 0.79
CA THR A 12 -10.62 25.34 1.15
C THR A 12 -11.20 24.42 0.07
N SER A 13 -10.47 24.13 -1.01
CA SER A 13 -10.99 23.34 -2.14
C SER A 13 -9.90 22.55 -2.87
N GLY A 14 -9.10 21.76 -2.13
CA GLY A 14 -8.24 20.72 -2.71
C GLY A 14 -9.00 19.39 -2.78
N PHE A 15 -8.90 18.66 -3.89
CA PHE A 15 -9.29 17.26 -3.93
C PHE A 15 -8.23 16.42 -3.22
N THR A 16 -8.63 15.49 -2.37
CA THR A 16 -7.72 14.47 -1.85
C THR A 16 -7.61 13.34 -2.87
N VAL A 17 -6.39 13.06 -3.31
CA VAL A 17 -6.06 11.96 -4.20
C VAL A 17 -5.54 10.80 -3.36
N VAL A 18 -6.22 9.67 -3.43
CA VAL A 18 -5.83 8.43 -2.74
C VAL A 18 -5.46 7.39 -3.80
N GLY A 19 -4.20 6.92 -3.78
CA GLY A 19 -3.76 5.80 -4.60
C GLY A 19 -4.35 4.51 -4.05
N HIS A 20 -5.40 3.98 -4.69
CA HIS A 20 -6.03 2.72 -4.33
C HIS A 20 -5.04 1.58 -4.58
N ARG A 21 -4.52 0.97 -3.51
CA ARG A 21 -3.42 -0.02 -3.51
C ARG A 21 -2.10 0.48 -4.11
N GLY A 22 -1.84 1.77 -3.96
CA GLY A 22 -0.71 2.48 -4.59
C GLY A 22 -1.00 2.91 -6.04
N ASP A 23 -0.10 2.60 -6.97
CA ASP A 23 -0.20 2.80 -8.43
C ASP A 23 -0.26 1.44 -9.18
N PRO A 24 -1.36 0.67 -9.03
CA PRO A 24 -1.49 -0.67 -9.58
C PRO A 24 -1.52 -0.71 -11.12
N ILE A 25 -1.62 0.45 -11.77
CA ILE A 25 -1.55 0.57 -13.24
C ILE A 25 -0.12 0.32 -13.72
N LYS A 26 0.89 0.72 -12.94
CA LYS A 26 2.30 0.59 -13.32
C LYS A 26 3.04 -0.53 -12.59
N TYR A 27 2.68 -0.79 -11.34
CA TYR A 27 3.39 -1.71 -10.46
C TYR A 27 2.42 -2.70 -9.81
N PRO A 28 2.89 -3.84 -9.29
CA PRO A 28 2.01 -4.77 -8.59
C PRO A 28 1.32 -4.07 -7.41
N GLU A 29 0.01 -4.24 -7.28
CA GLU A 29 -0.77 -3.66 -6.17
C GLU A 29 -0.20 -4.07 -4.79
N GLU A 30 -0.41 -3.23 -3.78
CA GLU A 30 -0.03 -3.53 -2.38
C GLU A 30 1.49 -3.76 -2.15
N THR A 31 2.33 -3.11 -2.96
CA THR A 31 3.80 -3.15 -2.86
C THR A 31 4.38 -1.79 -2.54
N ILE A 32 5.59 -1.76 -1.94
CA ILE A 32 6.31 -0.51 -1.67
C ILE A 32 6.53 0.26 -2.97
N GLN A 33 6.89 -0.44 -4.06
CA GLN A 33 7.09 0.21 -5.35
C GLN A 33 5.81 0.87 -5.88
N SER A 34 4.65 0.25 -5.66
CA SER A 34 3.34 0.80 -6.00
C SER A 34 3.04 2.06 -5.19
N ASP A 35 3.26 2.00 -3.87
CA ASP A 35 3.06 3.13 -2.97
C ASP A 35 3.97 4.31 -3.30
N ASP A 36 5.26 4.03 -3.48
CA ASP A 36 6.27 5.04 -3.81
C ASP A 36 5.96 5.69 -5.16
N SER A 37 5.50 4.91 -6.15
CA SER A 37 5.02 5.46 -7.42
C SER A 37 3.84 6.41 -7.20
N ALA A 38 2.80 5.98 -6.46
CA ALA A 38 1.64 6.83 -6.21
C ALA A 38 2.02 8.17 -5.57
N PHE A 39 2.89 8.15 -4.57
CA PHE A 39 3.42 9.38 -3.95
C PHE A 39 4.23 10.23 -4.92
N ASN A 40 5.10 9.61 -5.73
CA ASN A 40 5.88 10.32 -6.75
C ASN A 40 5.01 10.98 -7.83
N PHE A 41 3.82 10.43 -8.09
CA PHE A 41 2.82 11.00 -9.01
C PHE A 41 1.85 12.00 -8.33
N GLY A 42 2.05 12.30 -7.05
CA GLY A 42 1.33 13.36 -6.33
C GLY A 42 0.08 12.90 -5.59
N ALA A 43 -0.06 11.61 -5.29
CA ALA A 43 -1.10 11.16 -4.37
C ALA A 43 -0.87 11.74 -2.95
N ASP A 44 -1.95 12.15 -2.28
CA ASP A 44 -1.91 12.62 -0.89
C ASP A 44 -1.78 11.46 0.09
N TYR A 45 -2.42 10.34 -0.25
CA TYR A 45 -2.44 9.09 0.52
C TYR A 45 -2.35 7.89 -0.41
N VAL A 46 -1.98 6.75 0.16
CA VAL A 46 -2.21 5.43 -0.42
C VAL A 46 -3.18 4.67 0.48
N GLU A 47 -4.10 3.96 -0.13
CA GLU A 47 -4.98 3.03 0.55
C GLU A 47 -4.46 1.61 0.34
N LEU A 48 -4.70 0.74 1.33
CA LEU A 48 -4.28 -0.65 1.33
C LEU A 48 -5.38 -1.52 1.92
N ASP A 49 -5.42 -2.76 1.45
CA ASP A 49 -6.32 -3.81 1.93
C ASP A 49 -5.64 -4.72 2.96
N LEU A 50 -6.39 -5.20 3.95
CA LEU A 50 -5.90 -6.08 5.00
C LEU A 50 -6.69 -7.39 5.09
N ARG A 51 -5.96 -8.47 5.34
CA ARG A 51 -6.49 -9.80 5.69
C ARG A 51 -5.78 -10.33 6.94
N LEU A 52 -6.43 -11.22 7.66
CA LEU A 52 -5.88 -11.83 8.87
C LEU A 52 -5.34 -13.23 8.57
N SER A 53 -4.07 -13.48 8.85
CA SER A 53 -3.44 -14.80 8.74
C SER A 53 -3.98 -15.78 9.79
N LYS A 54 -3.66 -17.07 9.65
CA LYS A 54 -4.01 -18.11 10.62
C LYS A 54 -3.50 -17.82 12.04
N ASP A 55 -2.32 -17.22 12.14
CA ASP A 55 -1.63 -16.86 13.39
C ASP A 55 -1.91 -15.42 13.86
N GLY A 56 -2.91 -14.75 13.26
CA GLY A 56 -3.41 -13.46 13.75
C GLY A 56 -2.59 -12.24 13.31
N VAL A 57 -1.76 -12.38 12.28
CA VAL A 57 -0.99 -11.28 11.69
C VAL A 57 -1.84 -10.58 10.61
N LEU A 58 -1.84 -9.25 10.61
CA LEU A 58 -2.45 -8.45 9.55
C LEU A 58 -1.54 -8.45 8.32
N VAL A 59 -1.97 -9.13 7.27
CA VAL A 59 -1.30 -9.28 5.97
C VAL A 59 -1.90 -8.28 5.00
N ILE A 60 -1.05 -7.62 4.22
CA ILE A 60 -1.48 -6.69 3.18
C ILE A 60 -1.87 -7.48 1.94
N SER A 61 -3.15 -7.50 1.60
CA SER A 61 -3.69 -8.15 0.41
C SER A 61 -5.17 -7.85 0.23
N HIS A 62 -5.60 -7.64 -1.01
CA HIS A 62 -7.02 -7.49 -1.33
C HIS A 62 -7.79 -8.80 -1.28
N ASP A 63 -7.31 -9.83 -1.97
CA ASP A 63 -8.01 -11.11 -2.11
C ASP A 63 -7.81 -11.99 -0.86
N ASP A 64 -8.67 -12.98 -0.66
CA ASP A 64 -8.44 -14.00 0.38
C ASP A 64 -7.39 -15.03 -0.04
N ASP A 65 -7.28 -15.31 -1.33
CA ASP A 65 -6.24 -16.13 -1.96
C ASP A 65 -5.20 -15.26 -2.70
N LEU A 66 -3.92 -15.57 -2.50
CA LEU A 66 -2.79 -14.85 -3.09
C LEU A 66 -2.44 -15.28 -4.52
N GLU A 67 -3.16 -16.25 -5.10
CA GLU A 67 -2.86 -16.80 -6.42
C GLU A 67 -2.74 -15.73 -7.51
N ARG A 68 -3.66 -14.76 -7.55
CA ARG A 68 -3.67 -13.72 -8.59
C ARG A 68 -2.42 -12.84 -8.59
N VAL A 69 -1.87 -12.55 -7.41
CA VAL A 69 -0.80 -11.55 -7.24
C VAL A 69 0.57 -12.17 -6.98
N THR A 70 0.63 -13.46 -6.63
CA THR A 70 1.89 -14.20 -6.36
C THR A 70 2.06 -15.46 -7.21
N HIS A 71 1.10 -15.79 -8.06
CA HIS A 71 1.03 -17.01 -8.87
C HIS A 71 1.05 -18.31 -8.03
N THR A 72 0.73 -18.21 -6.74
CA THR A 72 0.72 -19.33 -5.80
C THR A 72 -0.59 -19.35 -5.01
N HIS A 73 -1.36 -20.43 -5.15
CA HIS A 73 -2.58 -20.65 -4.35
C HIS A 73 -2.24 -20.76 -2.86
N ALA A 74 -2.67 -19.76 -2.10
CA ALA A 74 -2.45 -19.65 -0.66
C ALA A 74 -3.53 -18.76 -0.03
N ILE A 75 -4.53 -19.38 0.59
CA ILE A 75 -5.56 -18.65 1.34
C ILE A 75 -4.95 -18.07 2.61
N VAL A 76 -5.00 -16.74 2.76
CA VAL A 76 -4.34 -15.99 3.85
C VAL A 76 -4.75 -16.52 5.23
N SER A 77 -6.05 -16.70 5.47
CA SER A 77 -6.58 -17.14 6.77
C SER A 77 -6.29 -18.61 7.11
N GLN A 78 -5.73 -19.38 6.16
CA GLN A 78 -5.39 -20.79 6.35
C GLN A 78 -3.88 -21.02 6.54
N ASN A 79 -3.06 -19.98 6.36
CA ASN A 79 -1.61 -20.06 6.43
C ASN A 79 -1.06 -19.14 7.52
N ASN A 80 0.06 -19.54 8.14
CA ASN A 80 0.80 -18.67 9.05
C ASN A 80 1.56 -17.62 8.24
N PHE A 81 1.77 -16.44 8.82
CA PHE A 81 2.40 -15.32 8.12
C PHE A 81 3.80 -15.65 7.59
N GLU A 82 4.62 -16.37 8.35
CA GLU A 82 5.97 -16.76 7.91
C GLU A 82 6.00 -17.57 6.61
N THR A 83 4.93 -18.34 6.31
CA THR A 83 4.78 -19.04 5.04
C THR A 83 4.39 -18.08 3.93
N LEU A 84 3.40 -17.20 4.18
CA LEU A 84 2.92 -16.21 3.23
C LEU A 84 4.04 -15.24 2.81
N LYS A 85 4.88 -14.84 3.76
CA LYS A 85 6.04 -13.96 3.57
C LYS A 85 7.07 -14.51 2.57
N GLN A 86 7.09 -15.80 2.28
CA GLN A 86 8.00 -16.36 1.27
C GLN A 86 7.51 -16.12 -0.16
N LEU A 87 6.22 -15.81 -0.33
CA LEU A 87 5.62 -15.54 -1.63
C LEU A 87 6.01 -14.15 -2.12
N LYS A 88 6.13 -14.02 -3.44
CA LYS A 88 6.60 -12.78 -4.07
C LYS A 88 5.66 -12.32 -5.16
N TYR A 89 5.57 -11.01 -5.32
CA TYR A 89 4.98 -10.35 -6.46
C TYR A 89 5.95 -10.35 -7.65
N ASP A 90 5.46 -9.97 -8.83
CA ASP A 90 6.25 -9.92 -10.07
C ASP A 90 7.45 -8.95 -10.00
N ASN A 91 7.39 -7.93 -9.15
CA ASN A 91 8.49 -7.01 -8.92
C ASN A 91 9.55 -7.54 -7.92
N GLY A 92 9.36 -8.74 -7.39
CA GLY A 92 10.28 -9.42 -6.47
C GLY A 92 10.12 -9.04 -4.99
N GLU A 93 9.24 -8.08 -4.67
CA GLU A 93 8.82 -7.82 -3.29
C GLU A 93 8.07 -9.03 -2.72
N HIS A 94 8.14 -9.20 -1.41
CA HIS A 94 7.44 -10.29 -0.72
C HIS A 94 6.13 -9.80 -0.14
N VAL A 95 5.21 -10.73 0.13
CA VAL A 95 3.97 -10.42 0.85
C VAL A 95 4.30 -9.87 2.24
N MET A 96 3.86 -8.64 2.52
CA MET A 96 4.17 -7.93 3.76
C MET A 96 3.04 -8.03 4.78
N SER A 97 3.43 -7.93 6.05
CA SER A 97 2.51 -7.58 7.14
C SER A 97 2.39 -6.06 7.30
N LEU A 98 1.30 -5.60 7.91
CA LEU A 98 1.12 -4.18 8.25
C LEU A 98 2.26 -3.64 9.13
N ASN A 99 2.78 -4.47 10.05
CA ASN A 99 3.89 -4.08 10.91
C ASN A 99 5.20 -3.88 10.14
N GLU A 100 5.45 -4.70 9.11
CA GLU A 100 6.64 -4.53 8.26
C GLU A 100 6.54 -3.27 7.40
N LEU A 101 5.36 -2.98 6.83
CA LEU A 101 5.11 -1.73 6.11
C LEU A 101 5.36 -0.50 7.00
N PHE A 102 4.82 -0.52 8.23
CA PHE A 102 5.11 0.55 9.20
C PHE A 102 6.60 0.62 9.57
N GLY A 103 7.27 -0.53 9.68
CA GLY A 103 8.71 -0.59 9.88
C GLY A 103 9.47 0.08 8.74
N HIS A 104 9.09 -0.21 7.49
CA HIS A 104 9.67 0.39 6.29
C HIS A 104 9.58 1.93 6.34
N TYR A 105 8.37 2.49 6.49
CA TYR A 105 8.17 3.94 6.45
C TYR A 105 8.67 4.70 7.70
N LYS A 106 8.74 4.05 8.87
CA LYS A 106 9.36 4.67 10.05
C LYS A 106 10.87 4.78 9.90
N ASN A 107 11.51 3.78 9.30
CA ASN A 107 12.96 3.74 9.13
C ASN A 107 13.45 4.65 7.99
N THR A 108 12.66 4.83 6.93
CA THR A 108 13.01 5.72 5.82
C THR A 108 12.91 7.21 6.17
N ARG A 109 12.03 7.59 7.11
CA ARG A 109 11.91 8.99 7.60
C ARG A 109 13.06 9.45 8.51
N GLY A 110 13.95 8.55 8.94
CA GLY A 110 15.14 8.88 9.72
C GLY A 110 16.38 9.24 8.90
N ALA A 111 16.29 9.21 7.56
CA ALA A 111 17.41 9.38 6.63
C ALA A 111 17.38 10.69 5.82
N SER A 112 16.55 11.66 6.22
CA SER A 112 16.51 13.01 5.66
C SER A 112 17.10 14.05 6.61
#